data_AF-A0A966UXS6-F1
#
_entry.id   AF-A0A966UXS6-F1
#
_cell.length_a   1.000
_cell.length_b   1.000
_cell.length_c   1.000
_cell.angle_alpha   90.00
_cell.angle_beta   90.00
_cell.angle_gamma   90.00
#
_symmetry.space_group_name_H-M   'P 1'
#
loop_
_entity.id
_entity.type
_entity.pdbx_description
1 polymer ?
#
loop_
_entity_poly.entity_id
_entity_poly.type
_entity_poly.pdbx_seq_one_letter_code
_entity_poly.pdbx_strand_id
1 'polypeptide(L)'
;IGPLRWCRNAVRRYTDQFDQRVDPRGRTYYWLAGEVANDLEAEVSGPAAWPTDVAHVHAGGVSLTPLQPDIFWRGATGDLPALQVGL
;
A
#
# COMPACT_ATOMS: atom_id res chain seq x y z
N ILE A 1 24.78 0.44 -7.83
CA ILE A 1 23.69 1.08 -7.05
C ILE A 1 23.23 2.31 -7.83
N GLY A 2 21.96 2.40 -8.20
CA GLY A 2 21.43 3.58 -8.91
C GLY A 2 21.27 4.81 -8.00
N PRO A 3 20.77 5.93 -8.55
CA PRO A 3 20.74 7.21 -7.84
C PRO A 3 19.82 7.20 -6.62
N LEU A 4 20.21 7.92 -5.55
CA LEU A 4 19.37 8.17 -4.38
C LEU A 4 18.36 9.30 -4.68
N ARG A 5 17.09 9.10 -4.33
CA ARG A 5 16.05 10.15 -4.45
C ARG A 5 15.06 10.12 -3.29
N TRP A 6 14.56 11.30 -2.94
CA TRP A 6 13.34 11.44 -2.16
C TRP A 6 12.17 10.83 -2.93
N CYS A 7 11.43 9.95 -2.27
CA CYS A 7 10.27 9.27 -2.84
C CYS A 7 9.05 9.45 -1.94
N ARG A 8 7.87 9.34 -2.53
CA ARG A 8 6.61 9.17 -1.77
C ARG A 8 6.28 7.69 -1.68
N ASN A 9 5.50 7.31 -0.66
CA ASN A 9 5.09 5.91 -0.46
C ASN A 9 4.26 5.43 -1.68
N ALA A 10 4.32 4.15 -2.01
CA ALA A 10 3.39 3.51 -2.95
C ALA A 10 2.34 2.72 -2.16
N VAL A 11 1.08 2.69 -2.62
CA VAL A 11 0.10 1.73 -2.11
C VAL A 11 0.20 0.45 -2.92
N ARG A 12 0.56 -0.64 -2.27
CA ARG A 12 0.58 -1.97 -2.89
C ARG A 12 -0.60 -2.76 -2.38
N ARG A 13 -1.56 -3.03 -3.26
CA ARG A 13 -2.73 -3.86 -2.95
C ARG A 13 -2.37 -5.32 -3.20
N TYR A 14 -2.80 -6.18 -2.29
CA TYR A 14 -2.72 -7.63 -2.48
C TYR A 14 -4.14 -8.15 -2.57
N THR A 15 -4.42 -8.98 -3.56
CA THR A 15 -5.67 -9.72 -3.59
C THR A 15 -5.46 -11.00 -2.81
N ASP A 16 -6.16 -11.15 -1.69
CA ASP A 16 -6.06 -12.34 -0.84
C ASP A 16 -6.55 -13.58 -1.59
N GLN A 17 -5.66 -14.53 -1.81
CA GLN A 17 -5.97 -15.90 -2.25
C GLN A 17 -5.51 -16.84 -1.13
N PHE A 18 -6.43 -17.19 -0.22
CA PHE A 18 -6.13 -18.22 0.77
C PHE A 18 -6.14 -19.59 0.09
N ASP A 19 -5.00 -20.27 0.10
CA ASP A 19 -4.86 -21.64 -0.40
C ASP A 19 -4.95 -22.63 0.77
N GLN A 20 -6.01 -23.43 0.80
CA GLN A 20 -6.26 -24.41 1.86
C GLN A 20 -5.45 -25.69 1.63
N ARG A 21 -4.74 -26.15 2.66
CA ARG A 21 -3.92 -27.37 2.64
C ARG A 21 -4.11 -28.19 3.91
N VAL A 22 -3.61 -29.42 3.89
CA VAL A 22 -3.64 -30.35 5.03
C VAL A 22 -2.23 -30.81 5.36
N ASP A 23 -1.83 -30.69 6.63
CA ASP A 23 -0.52 -31.13 7.10
C ASP A 23 -0.45 -32.68 7.18
N PRO A 24 0.74 -33.29 7.27
CA PRO A 24 0.88 -34.75 7.40
C PRO A 24 0.22 -35.36 8.66
N ARG A 25 -0.24 -34.53 9.60
CA ARG A 25 -0.96 -34.96 10.82
C ARG A 25 -2.48 -34.79 10.67
N GLY A 26 -2.96 -34.43 9.48
CA GLY A 26 -4.38 -34.24 9.18
C GLY A 26 -4.97 -32.89 9.58
N ARG A 27 -4.15 -31.89 9.94
CA ARG A 27 -4.63 -30.56 10.36
C ARG A 27 -4.68 -29.60 9.17
N THR A 28 -5.81 -28.92 9.02
CA THR A 28 -6.00 -27.89 7.99
C THR A 28 -5.16 -26.65 8.32
N TYR A 29 -4.52 -26.09 7.30
CA TYR A 29 -3.83 -24.81 7.36
C TYR A 29 -4.04 -24.04 6.05
N TYR A 30 -3.84 -22.74 6.09
CA TYR A 30 -4.06 -21.85 4.95
C TYR A 30 -2.77 -21.11 4.62
N TRP A 31 -2.38 -21.12 3.36
CA TRP A 31 -1.35 -20.22 2.85
C TRP A 31 -2.02 -18.92 2.41
N LEU A 32 -1.52 -17.80 2.92
CA LEU A 32 -1.80 -16.52 2.31
C LEU A 32 -0.97 -16.44 1.02
N ALA A 33 -1.57 -16.78 -0.11
CA ALA A 33 -1.06 -16.43 -1.42
C ALA A 33 -1.71 -15.11 -1.83
N GLY A 34 -0.93 -14.21 -2.41
CA GLY A 34 -1.46 -12.94 -2.88
C GLY A 34 -0.71 -12.54 -4.12
N GLU A 35 -1.45 -12.25 -5.19
CA GLU A 35 -0.88 -11.53 -6.31
C GLU A 35 -0.85 -10.05 -5.98
N VAL A 36 0.24 -9.42 -6.40
CA VAL A 36 0.38 -7.98 -6.29
C VAL A 36 -0.54 -7.36 -7.32
N ALA A 37 -1.60 -6.71 -6.87
CA ALA A 37 -2.29 -5.73 -7.70
C ALA A 37 -1.37 -4.51 -7.78
N ASN A 38 -0.65 -4.38 -8.90
CA ASN A 38 0.16 -3.20 -9.20
C ASN A 38 -0.77 -2.02 -9.48
N ASP A 39 -1.28 -1.42 -8.42
CA ASP A 39 -2.02 -0.17 -8.46
C ASP A 39 -1.03 1.00 -8.45
N LEU A 40 -0.37 1.20 -9.60
CA LEU A 40 0.67 2.23 -9.77
C LEU A 40 0.11 3.67 -9.66
N GLU A 41 -1.22 3.83 -9.65
CA GLU A 41 -1.92 5.11 -9.63
C GLU A 41 -2.65 5.41 -8.32
N ALA A 42 -2.55 4.54 -7.32
CA ALA A 42 -3.17 4.82 -6.02
C ALA A 42 -2.70 6.19 -5.50
N GLU A 43 -3.65 7.03 -5.07
CA GLU A 43 -3.33 8.29 -4.41
C GLU A 43 -2.57 7.98 -3.13
N VAL A 44 -1.36 8.54 -3.01
CA VAL A 44 -0.51 8.31 -1.85
C VAL A 44 -0.06 9.63 -1.27
N SER A 45 0.00 9.68 0.05
CA SER A 45 0.49 10.83 0.79
C SER A 45 1.92 11.19 0.37
N GLY A 46 2.18 12.48 0.22
CA GLY A 46 3.49 13.04 -0.10
C GLY A 46 3.46 14.01 -1.29
N PRO A 47 4.57 14.69 -1.59
CA PRO A 47 4.63 15.62 -2.72
C PRO A 47 4.40 14.90 -4.05
N ALA A 48 3.40 15.33 -4.82
CA ALA A 48 3.08 14.72 -6.13
C ALA A 48 4.25 14.75 -7.13
N ALA A 49 5.19 15.69 -6.96
CA ALA A 49 6.40 15.79 -7.78
C ALA A 49 7.44 14.69 -7.49
N TRP A 50 7.31 13.95 -6.38
CA TRP A 50 8.23 12.85 -6.05
C TRP A 50 7.76 11.55 -6.71
N PRO A 51 8.69 10.73 -7.25
CA PRO A 51 8.34 9.40 -7.72
C PRO A 51 7.87 8.55 -6.53
N THR A 52 7.07 7.52 -6.80
CA THR A 52 6.84 6.49 -5.79
C THR A 52 8.12 5.69 -5.56
N ASP A 53 8.31 5.21 -4.33
CA ASP A 53 9.43 4.35 -3.98
C ASP A 53 9.53 3.10 -4.86
N VAL A 54 8.40 2.45 -5.15
CA VAL A 54 8.31 1.29 -6.04
C VAL A 54 8.79 1.63 -7.45
N ALA A 55 8.34 2.76 -8.03
CA ALA A 55 8.75 3.16 -9.37
C ALA A 55 10.25 3.47 -9.45
N HIS A 56 10.81 4.14 -8.44
CA HIS A 56 12.23 4.49 -8.41
C HIS A 56 13.13 3.26 -8.20
N VAL A 57 12.71 2.31 -7.34
CA VAL A 57 13.40 1.02 -7.16
C VAL A 57 13.34 0.17 -8.43
N HIS A 58 12.19 0.12 -9.11
CA HIS A 58 12.04 -0.60 -10.38
C HIS A 58 12.94 -0.01 -11.49
N ALA A 59 13.20 1.30 -11.45
CA ALA A 59 14.16 1.96 -12.33
C ALA A 59 15.64 1.77 -11.91
N GLY A 60 15.91 0.95 -10.89
CA GLY A 60 17.27 0.64 -10.40
C GLY A 60 17.85 1.64 -9.40
N GLY A 61 17.04 2.60 -8.93
CA GLY A 61 17.44 3.63 -7.97
C GLY A 61 17.35 3.20 -6.50
N VAL A 62 17.87 4.04 -5.60
CA VAL A 62 17.70 3.90 -4.14
C VAL A 62 16.65 4.91 -3.66
N SER A 63 15.63 4.42 -2.95
CA SER A 63 14.54 5.23 -2.42
C SER A 63 14.84 5.72 -0.99
N LEU A 64 14.61 7.00 -0.74
CA LEU A 64 14.53 7.59 0.60
C LEU A 64 13.11 8.14 0.80
N THR A 65 12.31 7.43 1.59
CA THR A 65 10.88 7.75 1.78
C THR A 65 10.62 8.15 3.23
N PRO A 66 10.29 9.41 3.53
CA PRO A 66 9.87 9.79 4.87
C PRO A 66 8.49 9.18 5.15
N LEU A 67 8.36 8.46 6.27
CA LEU A 67 7.13 7.78 6.65
C LEU A 67 6.41 8.57 7.75
N GLN A 68 5.11 8.68 7.60
CA GLN A 68 4.18 9.13 8.63
C GLN A 68 3.01 8.12 8.71
N PRO A 69 2.40 7.90 9.90
CA PRO A 69 1.23 7.05 10.00
C PRO A 69 0.09 7.58 9.14
N ASP A 70 -0.41 6.77 8.20
CA ASP A 70 -1.55 7.11 7.33
C ASP A 70 -2.87 6.55 7.85
N ILE A 71 -3.19 6.96 9.09
CA ILE A 71 -4.36 6.50 9.84
C ILE A 71 -5.25 7.67 10.29
N PHE A 72 -4.89 8.91 9.93
CA PHE A 72 -5.61 10.12 10.31
C PHE A 72 -6.15 10.82 9.06
N TRP A 73 -7.36 11.39 9.18
CA TRP A 73 -7.88 12.31 8.19
C TRP A 73 -6.98 13.55 8.08
N ARG A 74 -6.57 13.90 6.84
CA ARG A 74 -5.68 15.05 6.59
C ARG A 74 -6.35 16.19 5.79
N GLY A 75 -7.58 16.00 5.33
CA GLY A 75 -8.35 17.02 4.64
C GLY A 75 -8.95 18.05 5.60
N ALA A 76 -9.69 19.03 5.08
CA ALA A 76 -10.45 19.91 5.95
C ALA A 76 -11.60 19.12 6.60
N THR A 77 -11.96 19.45 7.85
CA THR A 77 -13.11 18.81 8.52
C THR A 77 -14.41 19.01 7.73
N GLY A 78 -14.53 20.11 6.97
CA GLY A 78 -15.68 20.39 6.10
C GLY A 78 -15.81 19.48 4.88
N ASP A 79 -14.74 18.79 4.48
CA ASP A 79 -14.76 17.85 3.35
C ASP A 79 -15.15 16.42 3.79
N LEU A 80 -15.42 16.22 5.10
CA LEU A 80 -15.88 14.93 5.61
C LEU A 80 -17.28 14.61 5.05
N PRO A 81 -17.54 13.34 4.68
CA PRO A 81 -18.87 12.94 4.22
C PRO A 81 -19.91 13.14 5.32
N ALA A 82 -21.11 13.60 4.93
CA ALA A 82 -22.21 13.79 5.87
C ALA A 82 -22.57 12.46 6.56
N LEU A 83 -22.68 12.48 7.90
CA LEU A 83 -23.08 11.31 8.66
C LEU A 83 -24.57 11.04 8.44
N GLN A 84 -24.90 9.86 7.90
CA GLN A 84 -26.26 9.36 7.88
C GLN A 84 -26.55 8.75 9.26
N VAL A 85 -27.04 9.56 10.19
CA VAL A 85 -27.54 9.07 11.47
C VAL A 85 -28.99 8.66 11.25
N GLY A 86 -29.25 7.36 11.18
CA GLY A 86 -30.61 6.84 11.12
C GLY A 86 -31.30 7.06 12.47
N LEU A 87 -32.25 8.00 12.51
CA LEU A 87 -33.29 8.09 13.54
C LEU A 87 -34.63 7.71 12.92
#